data_AF-A0A1S2NA46-F1
#
_entry.id   AF-A0A1S2NA46-F1
#
_cell.length_a   1.000
_cell.length_b   1.000
_cell.length_c   1.000
_cell.angle_alpha   90.00
_cell.angle_beta   90.00
_cell.angle_gamma   90.00
#
_symmetry.space_group_name_H-M   'P 1'
#
loop_
_entity.id
_entity.type
_entity.pdbx_description
1 polymer ?
#
loop_
_entity_poly.entity_id
_entity_poly.type
_entity_poly.pdbx_seq_one_letter_code
_entity_poly.pdbx_strand_id
1 'polypeptide(L)'
;MVDNLCPLCGRILGTVNIDRHHLIPKTFKGKEQFAIHKICHRKIHSALTERELLQSYHTWEALRGHEDIAAFIAWVAKKPPEFYTRTYTSNKKKSR
;
A
#
# COMPACT_ATOMS: atom_id res chain seq x y z
N MET A 1 -21.21 7.63 -8.95
CA MET A 1 -20.29 7.91 -7.82
C MET A 1 -19.03 7.12 -8.12
N VAL A 2 -17.85 7.73 -8.11
CA VAL A 2 -16.63 7.03 -8.54
C VAL A 2 -16.16 6.15 -7.38
N ASP A 3 -16.52 4.87 -7.45
CA ASP A 3 -16.01 3.82 -6.59
C ASP A 3 -14.54 3.55 -6.96
N ASN A 4 -13.64 4.48 -6.59
CA ASN A 4 -12.22 4.30 -6.83
C ASN A 4 -11.75 3.03 -6.09
N LEU A 5 -11.13 2.12 -6.82
CA LEU A 5 -10.56 0.89 -6.25
C LEU A 5 -9.11 1.15 -5.85
N CYS A 6 -8.70 0.63 -4.71
CA CYS A 6 -7.32 0.66 -4.25
C CYS A 6 -6.48 -0.31 -5.10
N PRO A 7 -5.47 0.15 -5.87
CA PRO A 7 -4.65 -0.72 -6.72
C PRO A 7 -3.81 -1.75 -5.94
N LEU A 8 -3.62 -1.56 -4.63
CA LEU A 8 -2.89 -2.52 -3.80
C LEU A 8 -3.75 -3.71 -3.38
N CYS A 9 -4.92 -3.43 -2.79
CA CYS A 9 -5.77 -4.46 -2.18
C CYS A 9 -7.05 -4.79 -2.99
N GLY A 10 -7.34 -4.03 -4.04
CA GLY A 10 -8.51 -4.22 -4.91
C GLY A 10 -9.85 -3.80 -4.29
N ARG A 11 -9.84 -3.12 -3.14
CA ARG A 11 -11.07 -2.71 -2.43
C ARG A 11 -11.53 -1.31 -2.82
N ILE A 12 -12.82 -1.05 -2.67
CA ILE A 12 -13.40 0.28 -2.79
C ILE A 12 -12.78 1.21 -1.74
N LEU A 13 -12.29 2.38 -2.18
CA LEU A 13 -11.65 3.39 -1.34
C LEU A 13 -12.63 4.07 -0.37
N GLY A 14 -13.93 4.06 -0.71
CA GLY A 14 -14.96 4.74 0.05
C GLY A 14 -14.78 6.26 -0.02
N THR A 15 -15.18 6.95 1.05
CA THR A 15 -15.02 8.42 1.17
C THR A 15 -14.09 8.84 2.31
N VAL A 16 -13.66 7.88 3.16
CA VAL A 16 -12.85 8.14 4.36
C VAL A 16 -11.54 7.35 4.32
N ASN A 17 -10.48 7.92 4.91
CA ASN A 17 -9.16 7.26 5.05
C ASN A 17 -8.45 6.95 3.73
N ILE A 18 -8.55 7.84 2.75
CA ILE A 18 -7.82 7.77 1.49
C ILE A 18 -6.54 8.62 1.61
N ASP A 19 -5.45 8.10 1.08
CA ASP A 19 -4.16 8.77 0.97
C ASP A 19 -3.61 8.60 -0.46
N ARG A 20 -2.59 9.39 -0.82
CA ARG A 20 -1.99 9.36 -2.15
C ARG A 20 -0.59 8.81 -2.06
N HIS A 21 -0.37 7.64 -2.65
CA HIS A 21 0.94 7.02 -2.69
C HIS A 21 1.62 7.23 -4.03
N HIS A 22 2.91 7.52 -3.96
CA HIS A 22 3.79 7.64 -5.12
C HIS A 22 4.60 6.36 -5.23
N LEU A 23 4.43 5.60 -6.32
CA LEU A 23 5.24 4.41 -6.59
C LEU A 23 6.71 4.77 -6.83
N ILE A 24 6.93 5.91 -7.49
CA ILE A 24 8.25 6.42 -7.83
C ILE A 24 8.45 7.71 -7.04
N PRO A 25 9.51 7.81 -6.20
CA PRO A 25 9.83 9.02 -5.46
C PRO A 25 9.98 10.23 -6.41
N LYS A 26 9.57 11.41 -5.94
CA LYS A 26 9.59 12.67 -6.70
C LYS A 26 10.98 12.97 -7.32
N THR A 27 12.05 12.53 -6.66
CA THR A 27 13.44 12.61 -7.10
C THR A 27 13.71 11.95 -8.45
N PHE A 28 12.93 10.92 -8.82
CA PHE A 28 13.06 10.18 -10.09
C PHE A 28 11.99 10.59 -11.13
N LYS A 29 11.42 11.80 -11.02
CA LYS A 29 10.31 12.27 -11.87
C LYS A 29 9.05 11.39 -11.82
N GLY A 30 8.81 10.68 -10.71
CA GLY A 30 7.55 9.98 -10.50
C GLY A 30 6.36 10.94 -10.50
N LYS A 31 5.55 10.91 -11.57
CA LYS A 31 4.31 11.70 -11.68
C LYS A 31 3.07 10.91 -11.24
N GLU A 32 3.23 9.61 -11.04
CA GLU A 32 2.13 8.71 -10.77
C GLU A 32 1.80 8.68 -9.28
N GLN A 33 0.66 9.27 -8.96
CA GLN A 33 0.06 9.27 -7.63
C GLN A 33 -1.24 8.47 -7.70
N PHE A 34 -1.34 7.45 -6.87
CA PHE A 34 -2.53 6.61 -6.81
C PHE A 34 -3.23 6.80 -5.48
N ALA A 35 -4.55 6.88 -5.54
CA ALA A 35 -5.37 6.86 -4.34
C ALA A 35 -5.32 5.44 -3.75
N ILE A 36 -4.90 5.33 -2.50
CA ILE A 36 -4.92 4.08 -1.73
C ILE A 36 -5.46 4.34 -0.34
N HIS A 37 -5.89 3.30 0.39
CA HIS A 37 -6.28 3.50 1.78
C HIS A 37 -5.05 3.89 2.62
N LYS A 38 -5.25 4.72 3.64
CA LYS A 38 -4.21 5.09 4.64
C LYS A 38 -3.52 3.86 5.24
N ILE A 39 -4.29 2.79 5.46
CA ILE A 39 -3.78 1.52 5.96
C ILE A 39 -2.82 0.85 4.96
N CYS A 40 -3.17 0.84 3.67
CA CYS A 40 -2.34 0.31 2.58
C CYS A 40 -1.07 1.15 2.44
N HIS A 41 -1.20 2.47 2.48
CA HIS A 41 -0.06 3.40 2.45
C HIS A 41 0.93 3.10 3.57
N ARG A 42 0.43 3.03 4.80
CA ARG A 42 1.25 2.73 5.97
C ARG A 42 1.88 1.34 5.91
N LYS A 43 1.20 0.34 5.30
CA LYS A 43 1.77 -0.99 5.10
C LYS A 43 2.97 -0.96 4.14
N ILE A 44 2.88 -0.26 3.01
CA ILE A 44 3.99 -0.15 2.05
C ILE A 44 5.22 0.46 2.74
N HIS A 45 5.06 1.60 3.42
CA HIS A 45 6.15 2.25 4.17
C HIS A 45 6.64 1.44 5.39
N SER A 46 5.80 0.56 5.92
CA SER A 46 6.19 -0.36 7.01
C SER A 46 6.99 -1.55 6.48
N ALA A 47 6.61 -2.10 5.33
CA ALA A 47 7.21 -3.30 4.76
C ALA A 47 8.51 -2.99 4.01
N LEU A 48 8.51 -1.89 3.26
CA LEU A 48 9.59 -1.50 2.37
C LEU A 48 10.23 -0.19 2.80
N THR A 49 11.48 -0.02 2.41
CA THR A 49 12.19 1.26 2.46
C THR A 49 12.08 1.98 1.12
N GLU A 50 12.32 3.29 1.09
CA GLU A 50 12.30 4.08 -0.15
C GLU A 50 13.28 3.54 -1.21
N ARG A 51 14.41 2.97 -0.78
CA ARG A 51 15.42 2.35 -1.66
C ARG A 51 14.90 1.07 -2.31
N GLU A 52 14.25 0.20 -1.54
CA GLU A 52 13.64 -1.02 -2.08
C GLU A 52 12.45 -0.71 -2.98
N LEU A 53 11.64 0.29 -2.62
CA LEU A 53 10.55 0.79 -3.45
C LEU A 53 11.06 1.22 -4.83
N LEU A 54 12.15 1.97 -4.87
CA LEU A 54 12.75 2.41 -6.13
C LEU A 54 13.38 1.26 -6.93
N GLN A 55 14.11 0.36 -6.26
CA GLN A 55 14.96 -0.63 -6.93
C GLN A 55 14.20 -1.86 -7.42
N SER A 56 13.27 -2.38 -6.63
CA SER A 56 12.56 -3.64 -6.94
C SER A 56 11.05 -3.56 -6.81
N TYR A 57 10.50 -2.55 -6.15
CA TYR A 57 9.06 -2.46 -5.87
C TYR A 57 8.41 -1.18 -6.42
N HIS A 58 8.85 -0.74 -7.60
CA HIS A 58 8.38 0.49 -8.25
C HIS A 58 7.10 0.28 -9.09
N THR A 59 6.45 -0.88 -8.94
CA THR A 59 5.18 -1.23 -9.59
C THR A 59 4.22 -1.89 -8.60
N TRP A 60 2.91 -1.78 -8.84
CA TRP A 60 1.90 -2.45 -8.02
C TRP A 60 2.06 -3.97 -8.02
N GLU A 61 2.45 -4.57 -9.13
CA GLU A 61 2.66 -6.01 -9.25
C GLU A 61 3.83 -6.46 -8.37
N ALA A 62 4.94 -5.71 -8.37
CA ALA A 62 6.06 -5.99 -7.50
C ALA A 62 5.65 -5.86 -6.02
N LEU A 63 4.91 -4.80 -5.66
CA LEU A 63 4.38 -4.63 -4.30
C LEU A 63 3.52 -5.81 -3.88
N ARG A 64 2.65 -6.30 -4.77
CA ARG A 64 1.82 -7.50 -4.53
C ARG A 64 2.63 -8.78 -4.44
N GLY A 65 3.82 -8.82 -5.05
CA GLY A 65 4.77 -9.94 -4.95
C GLY A 65 5.54 -10.00 -3.63
N HIS A 66 5.59 -8.92 -2.84
CA HIS A 66 6.30 -8.93 -1.56
C HIS A 66 5.55 -9.74 -0.50
N GLU A 67 6.19 -10.73 0.13
CA GLU A 67 5.57 -11.65 1.10
C GLU A 67 4.71 -10.94 2.18
N ASP A 68 5.24 -9.87 2.78
CA ASP A 68 4.60 -9.16 3.89
C ASP A 68 3.38 -8.34 3.40
N ILE A 69 3.45 -7.85 2.16
CA ILE A 69 2.38 -7.07 1.53
C ILE A 69 1.32 -8.03 0.99
N ALA A 70 1.71 -9.13 0.35
CA ALA A 70 0.83 -10.19 -0.13
C ALA A 70 0.00 -10.79 1.01
N ALA A 71 0.64 -11.14 2.14
CA ALA A 71 -0.04 -11.62 3.33
C ALA A 71 -1.04 -10.59 3.88
N PHE A 72 -0.65 -9.31 3.87
CA PHE A 72 -1.54 -8.22 4.27
C PHE A 72 -2.72 -8.04 3.31
N ILE A 73 -2.50 -8.12 1.99
CA ILE A 73 -3.56 -8.05 0.97
C ILE A 73 -4.52 -9.21 1.15
N ALA A 74 -4.03 -10.43 1.31
CA ALA A 74 -4.86 -11.61 1.53
C ALA A 74 -5.69 -11.50 2.83
N TRP A 75 -5.12 -10.90 3.87
CA TRP A 75 -5.83 -10.66 5.13
C TRP A 75 -6.87 -9.55 5.01
N VAL A 76 -6.51 -8.40 4.42
CA VAL A 76 -7.43 -7.26 4.26
C VAL A 76 -8.54 -7.61 3.29
N ALA A 77 -8.25 -8.32 2.19
CA ALA A 77 -9.24 -8.76 1.20
C ALA A 77 -10.41 -9.53 1.81
N LYS A 78 -10.17 -10.28 2.89
CA LYS A 78 -11.20 -11.05 3.62
C LYS A 78 -12.14 -10.21 4.51
N LYS A 79 -11.97 -8.89 4.62
CA LYS A 79 -12.79 -8.04 5.51
C LYS A 79 -14.00 -7.44 4.78
N PRO A 80 -14.92 -6.69 5.40
CA PRO A 80 -15.88 -5.90 4.63
C PRO A 80 -15.22 -4.68 3.97
N PRO A 81 -15.69 -4.15 2.84
CA PRO A 81 -15.11 -2.96 2.19
C PRO A 81 -15.17 -1.70 3.09
N GLU A 82 -16.11 -1.67 4.03
CA GLU A 82 -16.26 -0.63 5.06
C GLU A 82 -15.26 -0.79 6.23
N PHE A 83 -14.52 -1.89 6.27
CA PHE A 83 -13.62 -2.22 7.39
C PHE A 83 -12.35 -1.39 7.32
N TYR A 84 -12.29 -0.35 8.14
CA TYR A 84 -11.09 0.41 8.42
C TYR A 84 -10.49 -0.03 9.75
N THR A 85 -9.20 -0.36 9.75
CA THR A 85 -8.44 -0.61 10.97
C THR A 85 -7.07 0.01 10.88
N ARG A 86 -6.45 0.27 12.02
CA ARG A 86 -5.12 0.87 12.10
C ARG A 86 -4.08 -0.22 11.84
N THR A 87 -3.30 -0.10 10.78
CA THR A 87 -2.15 -0.99 10.57
C THR A 87 -1.12 -0.76 11.68
N TYR A 88 -0.93 -1.78 12.52
CA TYR A 88 0.19 -1.83 13.44
C TYR A 88 1.45 -2.20 12.66
N THR A 89 2.54 -1.48 12.89
CA THR A 89 3.82 -1.66 12.20
C THR A 89 4.34 -3.08 12.47
N SER A 90 4.72 -3.81 11.42
CA SER A 90 5.29 -5.15 11.58
C SER A 90 6.65 -5.02 12.28
N ASN A 91 6.81 -5.70 13.43
CA ASN A 91 7.97 -5.59 14.32
C ASN A 91 9.29 -6.12 13.69
N LYS A 92 9.25 -6.61 12.44
CA LYS A 92 10.41 -7.11 11.66
C LYS A 92 11.45 -6.02 11.35
N LYS A 93 11.10 -4.73 11.36
CA LYS A 93 12.08 -3.63 11.17
C LYS A 93 13.09 -3.49 12.32
N LYS A 94 12.90 -4.18 13.45
CA LYS A 94 13.79 -4.09 14.61
C LYS A 94 14.99 -5.05 14.57
N SER A 95 15.13 -5.86 13.51
CA SER A 95 16.12 -6.95 13.46
C SER A 95 17.04 -6.93 12.22
N ARG A 96 17.04 -5.87 11.41
CA ARG A 96 18.00 -5.67 10.32
C ARG A 96 18.88 -4.46 10.59
#